data_AF-A0A7H4PJS8-F1
#
_entry.id   AF-A0A7H4PJS8-F1
#
_cell.length_a   1.000
_cell.length_b   1.000
_cell.length_c   1.000
_cell.angle_alpha   90.00
_cell.angle_beta   90.00
_cell.angle_gamma   90.00
#
_symmetry.space_group_name_H-M   'P 1'
#
loop_
_entity.id
_entity.type
_entity.pdbx_description
1 polymer ?
#
loop_
_entity_poly.entity_id
_entity_poly.type
_entity_poly.pdbx_seq_one_letter_code
_entity_poly.pdbx_strand_id
1 'polypeptide(L)'
;MLRKENFLRGHLPWNDKLFHDTPELWDGARDHGLRKGVTQCLTLPNHAQGFLSVSGTSHSQGPFAEDELEMRLRTLTELSLLTLLRLEDEMVMPPEMKFSRRELEILKWTAEGKTSG
;
A
#
# COMPACT_ATOMS: atom_id res chain seq x y z
N MET A 1 2.35 -11.72 -8.18
CA MET A 1 2.59 -10.91 -6.96
C MET A 1 3.24 -9.60 -7.36
N LEU A 2 2.83 -8.46 -6.81
CA LEU A 2 3.51 -7.18 -7.06
C LEU A 2 4.93 -7.21 -6.50
N ARG A 3 5.90 -6.69 -7.27
CA ARG A 3 7.32 -6.63 -6.88
C ARG A 3 7.53 -5.63 -5.75
N LYS A 4 8.40 -5.95 -4.78
CA LYS A 4 8.69 -5.08 -3.64
C LYS A 4 9.16 -3.67 -4.05
N GLU A 5 9.85 -3.58 -5.18
CA GLU A 5 10.35 -2.34 -5.77
C GLU A 5 9.22 -1.34 -6.12
N ASN A 6 8.02 -1.84 -6.43
CA ASN A 6 6.87 -0.97 -6.74
C ASN A 6 6.37 -0.24 -5.48
N PHE A 7 6.56 -0.81 -4.30
CA PHE A 7 6.19 -0.18 -3.03
C PHE A 7 7.12 1.00 -2.67
N LEU A 8 8.36 1.01 -3.19
CA LEU A 8 9.33 2.07 -2.90
C LEU A 8 9.00 3.39 -3.61
N ARG A 9 8.21 3.35 -4.70
CA ARG A 9 7.85 4.54 -5.47
C ARG A 9 6.64 5.27 -4.94
N GLY A 10 5.82 4.66 -4.08
CA GLY A 10 4.58 5.23 -3.58
C GLY A 10 3.49 5.37 -4.65
N HIS A 11 3.82 5.75 -5.88
CA HIS A 11 2.90 5.91 -7.00
C HIS A 11 3.15 4.85 -8.08
N LEU A 12 2.11 4.10 -8.45
CA LEU A 12 2.21 2.97 -9.38
C LEU A 12 1.13 3.01 -10.47
N PRO A 13 1.40 3.68 -11.61
CA PRO A 13 0.50 3.66 -12.76
C PRO A 13 0.36 2.24 -13.34
N TRP A 14 -0.86 1.88 -13.72
CA TRP A 14 -1.16 0.60 -14.37
C TRP A 14 -0.75 0.63 -15.84
N ASN A 15 -0.01 -0.38 -16.29
CA ASN A 15 0.41 -0.55 -17.68
C ASN A 15 0.70 -2.02 -17.99
N ASP A 16 0.81 -2.38 -19.27
CA ASP A 16 1.03 -3.77 -19.68
C ASP A 16 2.33 -4.36 -19.11
N LYS A 17 3.37 -3.54 -18.91
CA LYS A 17 4.63 -3.99 -18.29
C LYS A 17 4.45 -4.40 -16.83
N LEU A 18 3.59 -3.69 -16.09
CA LEU A 18 3.26 -4.03 -14.69
C LEU A 18 2.58 -5.40 -14.59
N PHE A 19 1.72 -5.72 -15.55
CA PHE A 19 0.94 -6.96 -15.55
C PHE A 19 1.50 -8.07 -16.44
N HIS A 20 2.72 -7.93 -16.97
CA HIS A 20 3.26 -8.91 -17.92
C HIS A 20 3.36 -10.34 -17.34
N ASP A 21 3.60 -10.46 -16.02
CA ASP A 21 3.68 -11.73 -15.29
C ASP A 21 2.28 -12.30 -14.95
N THR A 22 1.22 -11.53 -15.15
CA THR A 22 -0.17 -11.88 -14.80
C THR A 22 -1.16 -11.42 -15.88
N PRO A 23 -1.02 -11.89 -17.14
CA PRO A 23 -1.85 -11.44 -18.25
C PRO A 23 -3.32 -11.81 -18.05
N GLU A 24 -3.63 -12.99 -17.51
CA GLU A 24 -5.02 -13.42 -17.27
C GLU A 24 -5.80 -12.46 -16.34
N LEU A 25 -5.15 -11.95 -15.29
CA LEU A 25 -5.72 -10.95 -14.40
C LEU A 25 -5.99 -9.64 -15.15
N TRP A 26 -5.05 -9.23 -15.99
CA TRP A 26 -5.15 -7.96 -16.73
C TRP A 26 -6.19 -8.02 -17.83
N ASP A 27 -6.26 -9.12 -18.56
CA ASP A 27 -7.30 -9.38 -19.56
C ASP A 27 -8.69 -9.38 -18.92
N GLY A 28 -8.85 -10.14 -17.83
CA GLY A 28 -10.10 -10.15 -17.08
C GLY A 28 -10.50 -8.77 -16.55
N ALA A 29 -9.55 -7.96 -16.08
CA ALA A 29 -9.81 -6.58 -15.65
C ALA A 29 -10.28 -5.70 -16.83
N ARG A 30 -9.64 -5.82 -18.00
CA ARG A 30 -9.98 -5.06 -19.21
C ARG A 30 -11.33 -5.45 -19.81
N ASP A 31 -11.73 -6.71 -19.68
CA ASP A 31 -13.07 -7.20 -20.06
C ASP A 31 -14.17 -6.54 -19.23
N HIS A 32 -13.85 -6.14 -17.99
CA HIS A 32 -14.74 -5.40 -17.10
C HIS A 32 -14.53 -3.87 -17.17
N GLY A 33 -13.80 -3.37 -18.18
CA GLY A 33 -13.61 -1.95 -18.43
C GLY A 33 -12.48 -1.28 -17.64
N LEU A 34 -11.74 -2.01 -16.80
CA LEU A 34 -10.57 -1.51 -16.08
C LEU A 34 -9.35 -1.49 -17.02
N ARG A 35 -9.17 -0.39 -17.74
CA ARG A 35 -8.08 -0.22 -18.73
C ARG A 35 -6.98 0.71 -18.29
N LYS A 36 -7.30 1.65 -17.40
CA LYS A 36 -6.36 2.61 -16.84
C LYS A 36 -6.64 2.81 -15.36
N GLY A 37 -5.58 3.06 -14.62
CA GLY A 37 -5.66 3.31 -13.19
C GLY A 37 -4.29 3.51 -12.60
N VAL A 38 -4.29 3.77 -11.31
CA VAL A 38 -3.08 3.98 -10.55
C VAL A 38 -3.32 3.52 -9.13
N THR A 39 -2.30 2.91 -8.55
CA THR A 39 -2.28 2.51 -7.15
C THR A 39 -1.29 3.39 -6.41
N GLN A 40 -1.75 4.06 -5.36
CA GLN A 40 -0.92 4.76 -4.39
C GLN A 40 -0.66 3.84 -3.20
N CYS A 41 0.59 3.75 -2.76
CA CYS A 41 1.07 2.95 -1.65
C CYS A 41 1.61 3.89 -0.57
N LEU A 42 1.23 3.65 0.69
CA LEU A 42 1.77 4.38 1.83
C LEU A 42 1.99 3.44 3.01
N THR A 43 3.08 3.66 3.74
CA THR A 43 3.33 3.01 5.03
C THR A 43 3.12 4.03 6.13
N LEU A 44 2.23 3.72 7.07
CA LEU A 44 1.96 4.53 8.26
C LEU A 44 3.05 4.37 9.32
N PRO A 45 3.14 5.29 10.30
CA PRO A 45 4.09 5.19 11.42
C PRO A 45 3.97 3.91 12.25
N ASN A 46 2.79 3.29 12.29
CA ASN A 46 2.55 2.02 12.98
C ASN A 46 2.91 0.79 12.11
N HIS A 47 3.63 1.00 11.01
CA HIS A 47 4.02 0.00 10.01
C HIS A 47 2.86 -0.63 9.21
N ALA A 48 1.62 -0.17 9.38
CA ALA A 48 0.53 -0.57 8.50
C ALA A 48 0.81 -0.07 7.07
N GLN A 49 0.65 -0.96 6.09
CA GLN A 49 0.80 -0.62 4.68
C GLN A 49 -0.57 -0.56 4.02
N GLY A 50 -0.90 0.59 3.42
CA GLY A 50 -2.17 0.80 2.74
C GLY A 50 -2.00 1.05 1.25
N PHE A 51 -3.01 0.62 0.49
CA PHE A 51 -3.11 0.81 -0.95
C PHE A 51 -4.41 1.53 -1.29
N LEU A 52 -4.32 2.63 -2.03
CA LEU A 52 -5.47 3.28 -2.66
C LEU A 52 -5.37 3.08 -4.17
N SER A 53 -6.31 2.34 -4.74
CA SER A 53 -6.38 2.12 -6.19
C SER A 53 -7.54 2.90 -6.78
N VAL A 54 -7.26 3.73 -7.79
CA VAL A 54 -8.27 4.45 -8.56
C VAL A 54 -8.17 4.05 -10.02
N SER A 55 -9.32 3.89 -10.67
CA SER A 55 -9.39 3.52 -12.09
C SER A 55 -10.32 4.46 -12.84
N GLY A 56 -10.13 4.55 -14.15
CA GLY A 56 -10.98 5.34 -15.01
C GLY A 56 -11.28 4.60 -16.31
N THR A 57 -12.43 4.88 -16.91
CA THR A 57 -12.85 4.26 -18.18
C THR A 57 -12.49 5.09 -19.41
N SER A 58 -12.11 6.37 -19.22
CA SER A 58 -12.30 7.37 -20.27
C SER A 58 -11.33 7.47 -21.45
N HIS A 59 -10.26 6.71 -21.69
CA HIS A 59 -9.28 6.94 -22.79
C HIS A 59 -8.58 8.33 -22.90
N SER A 60 -9.22 9.47 -22.63
CA SER A 60 -8.62 10.80 -22.60
C SER A 60 -7.70 10.96 -21.39
N GLN A 61 -6.73 11.86 -21.52
CA GLN A 61 -6.03 12.40 -20.36
C GLN A 61 -7.06 13.05 -19.42
N GLY A 62 -6.87 12.83 -18.12
CA GLY A 62 -7.72 13.41 -17.09
C GLY A 62 -7.56 14.93 -17.03
N PRO A 63 -8.39 15.62 -16.24
CA PRO A 63 -8.31 17.08 -16.10
C PRO A 63 -7.07 17.56 -15.33
N PHE A 64 -6.33 16.66 -14.68
CA PHE A 64 -5.16 16.97 -13.87
C PHE A 64 -3.87 16.53 -14.59
N ALA A 65 -2.82 17.32 -14.41
CA ALA A 65 -1.46 16.87 -14.74
C ALA A 65 -1.06 15.67 -13.87
N GLU A 66 -0.15 14.83 -14.36
CA GLU A 66 0.25 13.59 -13.64
C GLU A 66 0.81 13.88 -12.24
N ASP A 67 1.70 14.85 -12.10
CA ASP A 67 2.28 15.25 -10.80
C ASP A 67 1.21 15.75 -9.82
N GLU A 68 0.20 16.48 -10.33
CA GLU A 68 -0.91 16.96 -9.51
C GLU A 68 -1.81 15.79 -9.07
N LEU A 69 -2.09 14.85 -9.97
CA LEU A 69 -2.85 13.64 -9.66
C LEU A 69 -2.13 12.80 -8.61
N GLU A 70 -0.82 12.60 -8.76
CA GLU A 70 0.01 11.88 -7.79
C GLU A 70 -0.09 12.53 -6.40
N MET A 71 0.13 13.84 -6.30
CA MET A 71 0.04 14.56 -5.02
C MET A 71 -1.35 14.42 -4.39
N ARG A 72 -2.41 14.61 -5.17
CA ARG A 72 -3.80 14.48 -4.67
C ARG A 72 -4.08 13.06 -4.17
N LEU A 73 -3.68 12.03 -4.91
CA LEU A 73 -3.87 10.64 -4.50
C LEU A 73 -3.05 10.28 -3.27
N ARG A 74 -1.82 10.79 -3.17
CA ARG A 74 -0.99 10.64 -1.97
C ARG A 74 -1.68 11.25 -0.75
N THR A 75 -2.16 12.48 -0.83
CA THR A 75 -2.88 13.14 0.26
C THR A 75 -4.16 12.39 0.63
N LEU A 76 -4.95 11.94 -0.35
CA LEU A 76 -6.15 11.14 -0.09
C LEU A 76 -5.82 9.82 0.62
N THR A 77 -4.77 9.13 0.18
CA THR A 77 -4.32 7.88 0.80
C THR A 77 -3.91 8.10 2.25
N GLU A 78 -3.09 9.12 2.51
CA GLU A 78 -2.62 9.46 3.85
C GLU A 78 -3.77 9.84 4.79
N LEU A 79 -4.66 10.74 4.36
CA LEU A 79 -5.81 11.14 5.17
C LEU A 79 -6.75 9.97 5.45
N SER A 80 -7.00 9.10 4.46
CA SER A 80 -7.86 7.93 4.64
C SER A 80 -7.27 6.97 5.66
N LEU A 81 -5.99 6.63 5.53
CA LEU A 81 -5.31 5.70 6.44
C LEU A 81 -5.16 6.27 7.85
N LEU A 82 -4.83 7.55 8.01
CA LEU A 82 -4.80 8.22 9.32
C LEU A 82 -6.19 8.28 9.96
N THR A 83 -7.25 8.43 9.16
CA THR A 83 -8.63 8.42 9.67
C THR A 83 -9.01 7.04 10.17
N LEU A 84 -8.71 5.98 9.41
CA LEU A 84 -8.93 4.60 9.84
C LEU A 84 -8.14 4.29 11.12
N LEU A 85 -6.91 4.80 11.24
CA LEU A 85 -6.08 4.62 12.44
C LEU A 85 -6.72 5.28 13.66
N ARG A 86 -7.25 6.50 13.49
CA ARG A 86 -7.96 7.24 14.54
C ARG A 86 -9.28 6.57 14.95
N LEU A 87 -9.90 5.82 14.04
CA LEU A 87 -11.12 5.05 14.29
C LEU A 87 -10.82 3.66 14.86
N GLU A 88 -9.54 3.33 15.08
CA GLU A 88 -9.09 2.01 15.53
C GLU A 88 -9.59 0.87 14.63
N ASP A 89 -9.68 1.14 13.32
CA ASP A 89 -10.16 0.16 12.35
C ASP A 89 -9.16 -1.00 12.21
N GLU A 90 -9.67 -2.24 12.30
CA GLU A 90 -8.86 -3.46 12.24
C GLU A 90 -7.98 -3.55 10.98
N MET A 91 -8.36 -2.88 9.88
CA MET A 91 -7.57 -2.87 8.64
C MET A 91 -6.18 -2.23 8.82
N VAL A 92 -6.02 -1.30 9.77
CA VAL A 92 -4.78 -0.55 9.98
C VAL A 92 -4.20 -0.69 11.38
N MET A 93 -4.91 -1.35 12.29
CA MET A 93 -4.42 -1.61 13.64
C MET A 93 -3.47 -2.81 13.64
N PRO A 94 -2.26 -2.68 14.19
CA PRO A 94 -1.41 -3.85 14.40
C PRO A 94 -2.11 -4.78 15.42
N PRO A 95 -1.94 -6.11 15.29
CA PRO A 95 -2.46 -7.03 16.28
C PRO A 95 -1.93 -6.63 17.67
N GLU A 96 -2.84 -6.56 18.65
CA GLU A 96 -2.49 -6.14 20.00
C GLU A 96 -1.52 -7.17 20.61
N MET A 97 -0.25 -6.79 20.75
CA MET A 97 0.76 -7.63 21.40
C MET A 97 0.96 -7.18 22.85
N LYS A 98 0.32 -7.88 23.78
CA LYS A 98 0.49 -7.65 25.22
C LYS A 98 1.71 -8.42 25.72
N PHE A 99 2.87 -7.75 25.74
CA PHE A 99 4.09 -8.27 26.34
C PHE A 99 4.37 -7.61 27.68
N SER A 100 4.77 -8.40 28.67
CA SER A 100 5.40 -7.92 29.90
C SER A 100 6.75 -7.25 29.59
N ARG A 101 7.24 -6.45 30.55
CA ARG A 101 8.57 -5.83 30.44
C ARG A 101 9.66 -6.87 30.19
N ARG A 102 9.55 -8.06 30.80
CA ARG A 102 10.52 -9.15 30.65
C ARG A 102 10.50 -9.76 29.25
N GLU A 103 9.31 -9.98 28.69
CA GLU A 103 9.16 -10.49 27.32
C GLU A 103 9.69 -9.51 26.28
N LEU A 104 9.46 -8.19 26.47
CA LEU A 104 10.05 -7.15 25.62
C LEU A 104 11.58 -7.14 25.68
N GLU A 105 12.18 -7.32 26.86
CA GLU A 105 13.63 -7.43 27.01
C GLU A 105 14.17 -8.66 26.28
N ILE A 106 13.54 -9.82 26.43
CA ILE A 106 13.93 -11.05 25.73
C ILE A 106 13.84 -10.88 24.21
N LEU A 107 12.75 -10.29 23.70
CA LEU A 107 12.57 -10.02 22.27
C LEU A 107 13.64 -9.10 21.72
N LYS A 108 14.00 -8.04 22.44
CA LYS A 108 15.11 -7.14 22.05
C LYS A 108 16.44 -7.88 21.97
N TRP A 109 16.76 -8.70 22.98
CA TRP A 109 18.00 -9.49 23.01
C TRP A 109 18.05 -10.53 21.89
N THR A 110 16.92 -11.17 21.61
CA THR A 110 16.77 -12.15 20.52
C THR A 110 16.95 -11.47 19.16
N ALA A 111 16.38 -10.28 18.96
CA ALA A 111 16.53 -9.49 17.73
C ALA A 111 17.99 -9.02 17.52
N GLU A 112 18.73 -8.78 18.60
CA GLU A 112 20.16 -8.47 18.58
C GLU A 112 21.06 -9.71 18.38
N GLY A 113 20.48 -10.92 18.34
CA GLY A 113 21.22 -12.18 18.19
C GLY A 113 21.92 -12.67 19.46
N LYS A 114 21.59 -12.13 20.64
CA LYS A 114 22.14 -12.59 21.91
C LYS A 114 21.40 -13.85 22.36
N THR A 115 22.08 -15.00 22.32
CA THR A 115 21.57 -16.24 22.92
C THR A 115 21.72 -16.21 24.43
N SER A 116 20.70 -16.69 25.16
CA SER A 116 20.80 -16.93 26.61
C SER A 116 21.76 -18.10 26.85
N GLY A 117 23.02 -17.77 27.12
CA GLY A 117 24.00 -18.71 27.71
C GLY A 117 23.80 -18.83 29.21
#